data_AF-A0AA41U601-F1
#
_entry.id   AF-A0AA41U601-F1
#
_cell.length_a   1.000
_cell.length_b   1.000
_cell.length_c   1.000
_cell.angle_alpha   90.00
_cell.angle_beta   90.00
_cell.angle_gamma   90.00
#
_symmetry.space_group_name_H-M   'P 1'
#
loop_
_entity.id
_entity.type
_entity.pdbx_description
1 polymer ?
#
loop_
_entity_poly.entity_id
_entity_poly.type
_entity_poly.pdbx_seq_one_letter_code
_entity_poly.pdbx_strand_id
1 'polypeptide(L)'
;MDVSTPSPSETPHDPALHLRGVLDTALPPELGTTKAPDRYTVAAVFNRRVLPQEQALIEQPSVSRLLADRGYEGIQLAVADRRLLIENTNLAMLESGLAGEIAAVLRGVNEEITAERTRQAAEADEWRAGEARRAAAVKVEAERVRFE
;
A
#
# COMPACT_ATOMS: atom_id res chain seq x y z
N MET A 1 -28.72 -29.71 20.05
CA MET A 1 -27.76 -28.93 20.84
C MET A 1 -26.66 -28.58 19.86
N ASP A 2 -26.82 -27.43 19.21
CA ASP A 2 -26.02 -26.99 18.07
C ASP A 2 -24.88 -26.11 18.62
N VAL A 3 -23.63 -26.49 18.36
CA VAL A 3 -22.47 -25.71 18.79
C VAL A 3 -21.82 -25.14 17.55
N SER A 4 -22.21 -23.91 17.23
CA SER A 4 -21.65 -23.09 16.17
C SER A 4 -20.13 -23.02 16.29
N THR A 5 -19.44 -23.48 15.26
CA THR A 5 -18.02 -23.26 15.06
C THR A 5 -17.82 -21.79 14.66
N PRO A 6 -16.89 -21.03 15.28
CA PRO A 6 -16.58 -19.69 14.79
C PRO A 6 -15.80 -19.81 13.46
N SER A 7 -16.31 -19.15 12.41
CA SER A 7 -15.60 -19.01 11.14
C SER A 7 -14.25 -18.28 11.33
N PRO A 8 -13.18 -18.70 10.64
CA PRO A 8 -11.90 -18.00 10.70
C PRO A 8 -12.03 -16.61 10.05
N SER A 9 -11.92 -15.59 10.89
CA SER A 9 -11.34 -14.27 10.59
C SER A 9 -11.48 -13.77 9.16
N GLU A 10 -12.62 -13.13 8.86
CA GLU A 10 -12.68 -12.16 7.76
C GLU A 10 -11.72 -11.02 8.13
N THR A 11 -10.48 -11.15 7.69
CA THR A 11 -9.46 -10.11 7.91
C THR A 11 -10.00 -8.88 7.16
N PRO A 12 -10.18 -7.72 7.81
CA PRO A 12 -10.68 -6.55 7.12
C PRO A 12 -9.75 -6.25 5.94
N HIS A 13 -10.26 -6.45 4.73
CA HIS A 13 -9.54 -6.14 3.51
C HIS A 13 -9.47 -4.62 3.42
N ASP A 14 -8.35 -4.04 3.88
CA ASP A 14 -8.12 -2.61 3.74
C ASP A 14 -8.15 -2.28 2.24
N PRO A 15 -9.08 -1.45 1.76
CA PRO A 15 -9.23 -1.22 0.32
C PRO A 15 -7.90 -0.73 -0.28
N ALA A 16 -7.61 -1.20 -1.49
CA ALA A 16 -6.41 -0.82 -2.22
C ALA A 16 -6.24 0.71 -2.29
N LEU A 17 -5.02 1.17 -2.02
CA LEU A 17 -4.69 2.58 -2.02
C LEU A 17 -4.76 3.13 -3.45
N HIS A 18 -5.54 4.19 -3.65
CA HIS A 18 -5.66 4.87 -4.95
C HIS A 18 -5.92 6.37 -4.76
N LEU A 19 -5.69 7.14 -5.83
CA LEU A 19 -5.98 8.57 -5.88
C LEU A 19 -7.42 8.81 -6.32
N ARG A 20 -8.12 9.72 -5.63
CA ARG A 20 -9.47 10.16 -5.99
C ARG A 20 -9.48 11.31 -6.98
N GLY A 21 -8.44 12.15 -6.97
CA GLY A 21 -8.35 13.32 -7.82
C GLY A 21 -7.32 14.32 -7.35
N VAL A 22 -7.11 15.35 -8.17
CA VAL A 22 -6.25 16.49 -7.85
C VAL A 22 -6.98 17.45 -6.91
N LEU A 23 -6.24 18.03 -5.96
CA LEU A 23 -6.71 19.08 -5.08
C LEU A 23 -6.47 20.44 -5.75
N ASP A 24 -7.52 20.97 -6.36
CA ASP A 24 -7.56 22.27 -7.03
C ASP A 24 -7.14 23.45 -6.12
N THR A 25 -7.56 23.43 -4.86
CA THR A 25 -7.20 24.46 -3.86
C THR A 25 -5.71 24.54 -3.53
N ALA A 26 -4.91 23.55 -3.93
CA ALA A 26 -3.46 23.52 -3.73
C ALA A 26 -2.68 23.90 -4.99
N LEU A 27 -3.38 24.27 -6.08
CA LEU A 27 -2.74 24.72 -7.31
C LEU A 27 -2.24 26.16 -7.19
N PRO A 28 -1.16 26.53 -7.91
CA PRO A 28 -0.68 27.91 -7.93
C PRO A 28 -1.78 28.89 -8.40
N PRO A 29 -1.97 30.03 -7.72
CA PRO A 29 -2.98 31.02 -8.11
C PRO A 29 -2.66 31.70 -9.44
N GLU A 30 -1.42 31.64 -9.91
CA GLU A 30 -0.97 32.22 -11.18
C GLU A 30 -1.33 31.35 -12.40
N LEU A 31 -1.89 30.14 -12.20
CA LEU A 31 -2.32 29.29 -13.32
C LEU A 31 -3.35 30.02 -14.20
N GLY A 32 -3.18 29.92 -15.52
CA GLY A 32 -4.00 30.67 -16.49
C GLY A 32 -3.52 32.10 -16.74
N THR A 33 -2.41 32.52 -16.14
CA THR A 33 -1.75 33.81 -16.40
C THR A 33 -0.39 33.62 -17.06
N THR A 34 0.20 34.70 -17.58
CA THR A 34 1.56 34.69 -18.14
C THR A 34 2.66 34.47 -17.09
N LYS A 35 2.32 34.44 -15.80
CA LYS A 35 3.25 34.18 -14.69
C LYS A 35 3.19 32.73 -14.19
N ALA A 36 2.36 31.88 -14.78
CA ALA A 36 2.25 30.49 -14.38
C ALA A 36 3.62 29.78 -14.50
N PRO A 37 4.10 29.09 -13.45
CA PRO A 37 5.34 28.33 -13.55
C PRO A 37 5.15 27.13 -14.48
N ASP A 38 6.18 26.80 -15.26
CA ASP A 38 6.17 25.64 -16.17
C ASP A 38 6.00 24.32 -15.41
N ARG A 39 6.56 24.25 -14.20
CA ARG A 39 6.47 23.10 -13.29
C ARG A 39 6.18 23.56 -11.86
N TYR A 40 5.33 22.81 -11.18
CA TYR A 40 4.86 23.06 -9.83
C TYR A 40 4.50 21.73 -9.15
N THR A 41 4.18 21.81 -7.87
CA THR A 41 3.70 20.65 -7.11
C THR A 41 2.21 20.50 -7.30
N VAL A 42 1.77 19.33 -7.78
CA VAL A 42 0.35 18.98 -7.82
C VAL A 42 0.03 18.07 -6.65
N ALA A 43 -0.90 18.50 -5.79
CA ALA A 43 -1.41 17.67 -4.72
C ALA A 43 -2.58 16.81 -5.22
N ALA A 44 -2.55 15.51 -4.99
CA ALA A 44 -3.66 14.59 -5.24
C ALA A 44 -4.11 13.93 -3.94
N VAL A 45 -5.39 13.58 -3.82
CA VAL A 45 -5.99 13.07 -2.59
C VAL A 45 -6.15 11.56 -2.66
N PHE A 46 -5.69 10.84 -1.64
CA PHE A 46 -5.90 9.41 -1.51
C PHE A 46 -7.31 9.06 -1.07
N ASN A 47 -7.74 7.82 -1.36
CA ASN A 47 -9.04 7.30 -0.93
C ASN A 47 -9.15 7.06 0.58
N ARG A 48 -8.01 6.88 1.26
CA ARG A 48 -7.87 6.71 2.70
C ARG A 48 -6.53 7.29 3.17
N ARG A 49 -6.25 7.18 4.47
CA ARG A 49 -4.92 7.53 5.00
C ARG A 49 -3.89 6.52 4.53
N VAL A 50 -2.73 7.01 4.12
CA VAL A 50 -1.60 6.17 3.70
C VAL A 50 -0.97 5.54 4.94
N LEU A 51 -0.70 4.24 4.87
CA LEU A 51 0.00 3.53 5.93
C LEU A 51 1.50 3.82 5.86
N PRO A 52 2.24 3.76 6.99
CA PRO A 52 3.68 4.02 6.98
C PRO A 52 4.47 3.15 6.00
N GLN A 53 4.07 1.89 5.84
CA GLN A 53 4.69 0.97 4.87
C GLN A 53 4.43 1.40 3.42
N GLU A 54 3.21 1.84 3.10
CA GLU A 54 2.85 2.35 1.76
C GLU A 54 3.63 3.63 1.45
N GLN A 55 3.69 4.56 2.41
CA GLN A 55 4.48 5.77 2.28
C GLN A 55 5.95 5.45 1.98
N ALA A 56 6.56 4.53 2.76
CA ALA A 56 7.95 4.15 2.58
C ALA A 56 8.22 3.53 1.19
N LEU A 57 7.26 2.83 0.59
CA LEU A 57 7.36 2.27 -0.76
C LEU A 57 7.17 3.35 -1.84
N ILE A 58 6.22 4.27 -1.66
CA ILE A 58 5.92 5.36 -2.60
C ILE A 58 7.08 6.36 -2.69
N GLU A 59 7.71 6.68 -1.56
CA GLU A 59 8.79 7.69 -1.47
C GLU A 59 10.18 7.12 -1.81
N GLN A 60 10.26 5.88 -2.31
CA GLN A 60 11.56 5.29 -2.63
C GLN A 60 12.23 5.95 -3.83
N PRO A 61 13.57 6.09 -3.83
CA PRO A 61 14.31 6.55 -5.00
C PRO A 61 14.17 5.66 -6.24
N SER A 62 13.71 4.42 -6.09
CA SER A 62 13.38 3.52 -7.20
C SER A 62 12.15 4.00 -7.98
N VAL A 63 11.17 4.59 -7.31
CA VAL A 63 9.94 5.13 -7.93
C VAL A 63 10.28 6.33 -8.82
N SER A 64 11.07 7.28 -8.31
CA SER A 64 11.50 8.44 -9.11
C SER A 64 12.34 8.01 -10.32
N ARG A 65 13.19 6.98 -10.18
CA ARG A 65 13.94 6.39 -11.30
C ARG A 65 13.02 5.72 -12.32
N LEU A 66 12.05 4.94 -11.87
CA LEU A 66 11.05 4.32 -12.74
C LEU A 66 10.29 5.37 -13.55
N LEU A 67 9.85 6.47 -12.93
CA LEU A 67 9.18 7.55 -13.63
C LEU A 67 10.11 8.26 -14.63
N ALA A 68 11.38 8.46 -14.28
CA ALA A 68 12.38 9.00 -15.19
C ALA A 68 12.58 8.09 -16.43
N ASP A 69 12.67 6.77 -16.24
CA ASP A 69 12.77 5.79 -17.34
C ASP A 69 11.53 5.79 -18.25
N ARG A 70 10.39 6.29 -17.75
CA ARG A 70 9.14 6.49 -18.51
C ARG A 70 9.05 7.88 -19.17
N GLY A 71 10.11 8.68 -19.12
CA GLY A 71 10.16 10.01 -19.72
C GLY A 71 9.71 11.14 -18.80
N TYR A 72 9.44 10.86 -17.52
CA TYR A 72 9.07 11.85 -16.52
C TYR A 72 10.24 12.17 -15.58
N GLU A 73 11.28 12.78 -16.16
CA GLU A 73 12.50 13.12 -15.41
C GLU A 73 12.24 14.13 -14.30
N GLY A 74 12.89 13.89 -13.15
CA GLY A 74 12.89 14.80 -12.01
C GLY A 74 11.59 14.83 -11.21
N ILE A 75 10.59 13.98 -11.51
CA ILE A 75 9.40 13.84 -10.68
C ILE A 75 9.76 13.20 -9.35
N GLN A 76 9.29 13.81 -8.27
CA GLN A 76 9.36 13.23 -6.93
C GLN A 76 7.95 13.06 -6.37
N LEU A 77 7.73 11.94 -5.68
CA LEU A 77 6.49 11.63 -5.01
C LEU A 77 6.72 11.69 -3.50
N ALA A 78 5.93 12.50 -2.80
CA ALA A 78 5.96 12.61 -1.34
C ALA A 78 4.54 12.47 -0.77
N VAL A 79 4.41 11.81 0.36
CA VAL A 79 3.13 11.61 1.04
C VAL A 79 3.00 12.59 2.20
N ALA A 80 1.95 13.40 2.15
CA ALA A 80 1.58 14.34 3.21
C ALA A 80 0.19 13.98 3.75
N ASP A 81 0.17 13.14 4.79
CA ASP A 81 -1.03 12.59 5.45
C ASP A 81 -1.97 11.82 4.50
N ARG A 82 -2.97 12.51 3.91
CA ARG A 82 -3.93 11.96 2.94
C ARG A 82 -3.69 12.44 1.52
N ARG A 83 -2.56 13.09 1.26
CA ARG A 83 -2.24 13.69 -0.03
C ARG A 83 -0.95 13.11 -0.59
N LEU A 84 -0.94 12.89 -1.89
CA LEU A 84 0.26 12.69 -2.67
C LEU A 84 0.70 14.06 -3.21
N LEU A 85 1.90 14.49 -2.88
CA LEU A 85 2.57 15.63 -3.47
C LEU A 85 3.39 15.11 -4.65
N ILE A 86 3.03 15.57 -5.85
CA ILE A 86 3.72 15.23 -7.09
C ILE A 86 4.55 16.46 -7.45
N GLU A 87 5.83 16.44 -7.12
CA GLU A 87 6.72 17.57 -7.29
C GLU A 87 7.29 17.62 -8.72
N ASN A 88 7.68 18.83 -9.14
CA ASN A 88 8.31 19.09 -10.44
C ASN A 88 7.47 18.63 -11.65
N THR A 89 6.16 18.77 -11.57
CA THR A 89 5.19 18.34 -12.58
C THR A 89 4.32 19.50 -13.07
N ASN A 90 3.31 19.23 -13.90
CA ASN A 90 2.21 20.14 -14.14
C ASN A 90 0.94 19.34 -14.53
N LEU A 91 -0.21 20.01 -14.62
CA LEU A 91 -1.47 19.35 -15.01
C LEU A 91 -1.43 18.71 -16.40
N ALA A 92 -0.74 19.32 -17.36
CA ALA A 92 -0.62 18.77 -18.72
C ALA A 92 0.17 17.45 -18.74
N MET A 93 1.20 17.31 -17.90
CA MET A 93 1.94 16.06 -17.73
C MET A 93 1.08 14.96 -17.11
N LEU A 94 0.22 15.32 -16.14
CA LEU A 94 -0.73 14.39 -15.55
C LEU A 94 -1.76 13.89 -16.56
N GLU A 95 -2.29 14.80 -17.38
CA GLU A 95 -3.22 14.48 -18.46
C GLU A 95 -2.55 13.64 -19.57
N SER A 96 -1.30 13.91 -19.90
CA SER A 96 -0.57 13.22 -20.97
C SER A 96 -0.10 11.80 -20.63
N GLY A 97 -0.26 11.37 -19.38
CA GLY A 97 0.00 9.98 -18.99
C GLY A 97 0.61 9.78 -17.61
N LEU A 98 1.17 10.82 -16.98
CA LEU A 98 1.82 10.68 -15.67
C LEU A 98 0.83 10.18 -14.60
N ALA A 99 -0.45 10.58 -14.68
CA ALA A 99 -1.47 10.07 -13.77
C ALA A 99 -1.63 8.54 -13.88
N GLY A 100 -1.53 7.99 -15.09
CA GLY A 100 -1.59 6.55 -15.34
C GLY A 100 -0.38 5.80 -14.81
N GLU A 101 0.82 6.36 -14.98
CA GLU A 101 2.06 5.80 -14.44
C GLU A 101 2.07 5.83 -12.90
N ILE A 102 1.63 6.94 -12.28
CA ILE A 102 1.48 7.01 -10.82
C ILE A 102 0.46 5.98 -10.33
N ALA A 103 -0.67 5.81 -11.03
CA ALA A 103 -1.64 4.78 -10.68
C ALA A 103 -1.05 3.36 -10.81
N ALA A 104 -0.14 3.13 -11.76
CA ALA A 104 0.57 1.86 -11.90
C ALA A 104 1.54 1.61 -10.74
N VAL A 105 2.29 2.64 -10.32
CA VAL A 105 3.15 2.59 -9.12
C VAL A 105 2.33 2.21 -7.90
N LEU A 106 1.18 2.86 -7.66
CA LEU A 106 0.33 2.57 -6.52
C LEU A 106 -0.23 1.14 -6.55
N ARG A 107 -0.55 0.60 -7.73
CA ARG A 107 -0.94 -0.82 -7.87
C ARG A 107 0.20 -1.75 -7.47
N GLY A 108 1.42 -1.50 -7.94
CA GLY A 108 2.59 -2.28 -7.54
C GLY A 108 2.84 -2.27 -6.04
N VAL A 109 2.70 -1.11 -5.40
CA VAL A 109 2.80 -0.98 -3.93
C VAL A 109 1.74 -1.82 -3.21
N ASN A 110 0.48 -1.78 -3.67
CA ASN A 110 -0.58 -2.59 -3.10
C ASN A 110 -0.31 -4.10 -3.27
N GLU A 111 0.18 -4.51 -4.44
CA GLU A 111 0.53 -5.90 -4.74
C GLU A 111 1.66 -6.41 -3.85
N GLU A 112 2.72 -5.61 -3.66
CA GLU A 112 3.85 -5.95 -2.79
C GLU A 112 3.42 -6.15 -1.34
N ILE A 113 2.63 -5.22 -0.79
CA ILE A 113 2.09 -5.32 0.58
C ILE A 113 1.17 -6.53 0.72
N THR A 114 0.32 -6.79 -0.28
CA THR A 114 -0.59 -7.93 -0.25
C THR A 114 0.19 -9.24 -0.26
N ALA A 115 1.19 -9.36 -1.13
CA ALA A 115 2.06 -10.54 -1.21
C ALA A 115 2.79 -10.79 0.12
N GLU A 116 3.34 -9.73 0.72
CA GLU A 116 4.03 -9.83 2.01
C GLU A 116 3.10 -10.31 3.13
N ARG A 117 1.89 -9.75 3.22
CA ARG A 117 0.88 -10.16 4.20
C ARG A 117 0.46 -11.61 4.01
N THR A 118 0.24 -12.04 2.77
CA THR A 118 -0.10 -13.43 2.46
C THR A 118 1.02 -14.39 2.87
N ARG A 119 2.28 -14.02 2.63
CA ARG A 119 3.44 -14.82 3.07
C ARG A 119 3.49 -14.95 4.59
N GLN A 120 3.38 -13.84 5.31
CA GLN A 120 3.40 -13.84 6.78
C GLN A 120 2.24 -14.65 7.38
N ALA A 121 1.05 -14.59 6.78
CA ALA A 121 -0.10 -15.37 7.22
C ALA A 121 0.16 -16.89 7.04
N ALA A 122 0.72 -17.29 5.89
CA ALA A 122 1.07 -18.69 5.63
C ALA A 122 2.11 -19.22 6.63
N GLU A 123 3.17 -18.46 6.91
CA GLU A 123 4.20 -18.82 7.89
C GLU A 123 3.61 -18.97 9.31
N ALA A 124 2.70 -18.07 9.70
CA ALA A 124 2.04 -18.15 11.00
C ALA A 124 1.12 -19.39 11.10
N ASP A 125 0.41 -19.74 10.03
CA ASP A 125 -0.45 -20.91 10.00
C ASP A 125 0.34 -22.22 10.02
N GLU A 126 1.47 -22.28 9.31
CA GLU A 126 2.41 -23.42 9.38
C GLU A 126 2.96 -23.61 10.79
N TRP A 127 3.36 -22.53 11.46
CA TRP A 127 3.83 -22.57 12.84
C TRP A 127 2.75 -23.10 13.81
N ARG A 128 1.52 -22.57 13.72
CA ARG A 128 0.38 -23.02 14.54
C ARG A 128 0.06 -24.50 14.29
N ALA A 129 0.09 -24.95 13.05
CA ALA A 129 -0.15 -26.34 12.71
C ALA A 129 0.93 -27.27 13.30
N GLY A 130 2.20 -26.85 13.28
CA GLY A 130 3.29 -27.57 13.93
C GLY A 130 3.12 -27.66 15.45
N GLU A 131 2.72 -26.55 16.08
CA GLU A 131 2.48 -26.46 17.52
C GLU A 131 1.31 -27.35 17.97
N ALA A 132 0.20 -27.34 17.24
CA ALA A 132 -0.95 -28.20 17.49
C ALA A 132 -0.61 -29.70 17.36
N ARG A 133 0.20 -30.09 16.36
CA ARG A 133 0.66 -31.48 16.20
C ARG A 133 1.53 -31.92 17.38
N ARG A 134 2.46 -31.06 17.82
CA ARG A 134 3.33 -31.33 18.98
C ARG A 134 2.50 -31.47 20.25
N ALA A 135 1.55 -30.57 20.49
CA ALA A 135 0.67 -30.63 21.65
C ALA A 135 -0.20 -31.91 21.66
N ALA A 136 -0.72 -32.32 20.50
CA ALA A 136 -1.48 -33.57 20.37
C ALA A 136 -0.63 -34.80 20.68
N ALA A 137 0.62 -34.85 20.19
CA ALA A 137 1.54 -35.95 20.47
C ALA A 137 1.86 -36.05 21.98
N VAL A 138 2.18 -34.90 22.62
CA VAL A 138 2.43 -34.84 24.07
C VAL A 138 1.22 -35.30 24.87
N LYS A 139 0.01 -34.93 24.45
CA LYS A 139 -1.23 -35.38 25.11
C LYS A 139 -1.38 -36.90 25.05
N VAL A 140 -1.13 -37.52 23.89
CA VAL A 140 -1.18 -38.99 23.73
C VAL A 140 -0.13 -39.68 24.60
N GLU A 141 1.06 -39.11 24.75
CA GLU A 141 2.09 -39.65 25.65
C GLU A 141 1.68 -39.52 27.12
N ALA A 142 1.16 -38.37 27.53
CA ALA A 142 0.69 -38.13 28.89
C ALA A 142 -0.46 -39.08 29.28
N GLU A 143 -1.40 -39.35 28.37
CA GLU A 143 -2.51 -40.29 28.57
C GLU A 143 -2.05 -41.74 28.84
N ARG A 144 -0.82 -42.09 28.43
CA ARG A 144 -0.24 -43.43 28.68
C ARG A 144 0.43 -43.56 30.05
N VAL A 145 0.73 -42.45 30.72
CA VAL A 145 1.34 -42.47 32.05
C VAL A 145 0.27 -42.80 33.10
N ARG A 146 0.46 -43.88 33.86
CA ARG A 146 -0.34 -44.20 35.05
C ARG A 146 0.52 -44.16 36.30
N PHE A 147 -0.03 -43.57 37.36
CA PHE A 147 0.52 -43.61 38.70
C PHE A 147 -0.35 -44.58 39.51
N GLU A 148 0.16 -45.79 39.69
CA GLU A 148 -0.34 -46.78 40.65
C GLU A 148 0.51 -46.76 41.91
#